data_AF-A0A1C4RE38-F1
#
_entry.id   AF-A0A1C4RE38-F1
#
_cell.length_a   1.000
_cell.length_b   1.000
_cell.length_c   1.000
_cell.angle_alpha   90.00
_cell.angle_beta   90.00
_cell.angle_gamma   90.00
#
_symmetry.space_group_name_H-M   'P 1'
#
loop_
_entity.id
_entity.type
_entity.pdbx_description
1 polymer ?
#
loop_
_entity_poly.entity_id
_entity_poly.type
_entity_poly.pdbx_seq_one_letter_code
_entity_poly.pdbx_strand_id
1 'polypeptide(L)'
;MLSLVLSPEGTIVTTAQDQTAEPSAQVAVTLDGCAKEDARAVLTALSTSFPSDRSADDLPDDDETGRPTIWTATYDVSQTLALPGPARLSEPVTVTAQGGYRAVDRLRESLAEAFAVRVVGTAAGDQEQEAQLRLDNQ
;
A
#
# COMPACT_ATOMS: atom_id res chain seq x y z
N MET A 1 -8.41 -17.43 25.74
CA MET A 1 -8.38 -17.12 27.18
C MET A 1 -8.52 -15.60 27.30
N LEU A 2 -9.73 -15.10 27.56
CA LEU A 2 -9.96 -13.68 27.87
C LEU A 2 -9.80 -13.51 29.39
N SER A 3 -8.88 -12.66 29.84
CA SER A 3 -8.83 -12.24 31.24
C SER A 3 -9.62 -10.95 31.40
N LEU A 4 -10.75 -11.04 32.11
CA LEU A 4 -11.57 -9.90 32.51
C LEU A 4 -11.07 -9.41 33.87
N VAL A 5 -10.44 -8.23 33.92
CA VAL A 5 -10.16 -7.54 35.19
C VAL A 5 -11.26 -6.50 35.43
N LEU A 6 -12.04 -6.72 36.49
CA LEU A 6 -13.13 -5.81 36.91
C LEU A 6 -12.58 -4.88 38.00
N SER A 7 -12.46 -3.58 37.71
CA SER A 7 -12.16 -2.54 38.71
C SER A 7 -13.45 -1.87 39.21
N PRO A 8 -13.50 -1.42 40.49
CA PRO A 8 -14.73 -0.93 41.11
C PRO A 8 -15.11 0.54 40.81
N GLU A 9 -14.52 1.19 39.80
CA GLU A 9 -14.86 2.59 39.43
C GLU A 9 -15.00 2.78 37.92
N GLY A 10 -16.23 2.62 37.41
CA GLY A 10 -16.91 3.65 36.63
C GLY A 10 -16.34 4.19 35.30
N THR A 11 -15.44 3.52 34.58
CA THR A 11 -15.13 3.89 33.19
C THR A 11 -14.81 2.67 32.33
N ILE A 12 -15.66 2.43 31.32
CA ILE A 12 -15.43 1.49 30.22
C ILE A 12 -15.03 2.29 28.99
N VAL A 13 -13.74 2.27 28.66
CA VAL A 13 -13.16 2.73 27.37
C VAL A 13 -12.13 1.66 27.00
N THR A 14 -12.44 0.69 26.12
CA THR A 14 -12.32 0.74 24.64
C THR A 14 -10.84 0.89 24.23
N THR A 15 -10.18 0.03 23.44
CA THR A 15 -10.52 -0.66 22.19
C THR A 15 -9.83 -2.04 22.12
N ALA A 16 -10.48 -3.01 21.47
CA ALA A 16 -9.81 -4.20 20.96
C ALA A 16 -9.16 -3.85 19.61
N GLN A 17 -7.88 -3.50 19.59
CA GLN A 17 -7.05 -3.55 18.38
C GLN A 17 -5.63 -3.98 18.79
N ASP A 18 -5.38 -5.28 18.79
CA ASP A 18 -4.03 -5.81 18.59
C ASP A 18 -4.13 -6.85 17.47
N GLN A 19 -4.33 -6.34 16.26
CA GLN A 19 -3.88 -7.07 15.09
C GLN A 19 -2.39 -6.77 15.03
N THR A 20 -1.57 -7.67 15.56
CA THR A 20 -0.11 -7.57 15.51
C THR A 20 0.32 -7.64 14.05
N ALA A 21 0.26 -6.51 13.35
CA ALA A 21 0.80 -6.36 12.02
C ALA A 21 2.32 -6.51 12.17
N GLU A 22 2.86 -7.62 11.67
CA GLU A 22 4.30 -7.86 11.70
C GLU A 22 4.98 -6.72 10.90
N PRO A 23 5.82 -5.87 11.51
CA PRO A 23 6.35 -4.68 10.85
C PRO A 23 7.18 -5.02 9.60
N SER A 24 7.75 -6.23 9.56
CA SER A 24 8.45 -6.76 8.39
C SER A 24 7.56 -7.08 7.18
N ALA A 25 6.23 -7.10 7.36
CA ALA A 25 5.25 -7.33 6.30
C ALA A 25 4.58 -6.04 5.80
N GLN A 26 4.96 -4.88 6.34
CA GLN A 26 4.45 -3.60 5.86
C GLN A 26 5.28 -3.12 4.65
N VAL A 27 4.59 -2.61 3.64
CA VAL A 27 5.22 -1.94 2.50
C VAL A 27 4.61 -0.56 2.33
N ALA A 28 5.44 0.47 2.50
CA ALA A 28 5.07 1.84 2.17
C ALA A 28 5.16 2.03 0.65
N VAL A 29 4.09 2.55 0.06
CA VAL A 29 3.96 2.81 -1.38
C VAL A 29 3.78 4.31 -1.58
N THR A 30 4.60 4.89 -2.45
CA THR A 30 4.51 6.28 -2.88
C THR A 30 4.32 6.35 -4.39
N LEU A 31 3.37 7.16 -4.83
CA LEU A 31 3.09 7.51 -6.22
C LEU A 31 3.26 9.02 -6.37
N ASP A 32 4.05 9.44 -7.34
CA ASP A 32 4.24 10.84 -7.68
C ASP A 32 4.27 11.05 -9.19
N GLY A 33 3.97 12.28 -9.62
CA GLY A 33 4.09 12.67 -11.03
C GLY A 33 3.11 11.97 -11.99
N CYS A 34 2.01 11.38 -11.49
CA CYS A 34 0.97 10.76 -12.30
C CYS A 34 -0.39 11.45 -12.13
N ALA A 35 -1.32 11.16 -13.04
CA ALA A 35 -2.69 11.64 -12.95
C ALA A 35 -3.43 10.97 -11.77
N LYS A 36 -4.42 11.66 -11.21
CA LYS A 36 -5.21 11.19 -10.07
C LYS A 36 -5.92 9.86 -10.36
N GLU A 37 -6.50 9.70 -11.55
CA GLU A 37 -7.11 8.44 -11.96
C GLU A 37 -6.11 7.28 -12.00
N ASP A 38 -4.88 7.53 -12.46
CA ASP A 38 -3.85 6.50 -12.56
C ASP A 38 -3.34 6.09 -11.16
N ALA A 39 -3.09 7.06 -10.28
CA ALA A 39 -2.78 6.78 -8.89
C ALA A 39 -3.90 5.96 -8.21
N ARG A 40 -5.17 6.33 -8.46
CA ARG A 40 -6.33 5.60 -7.94
C ARG A 40 -6.38 4.17 -8.46
N ALA A 41 -6.09 3.94 -9.75
CA ALA A 41 -6.09 2.60 -10.34
C ALA A 41 -5.06 1.70 -9.65
N VAL A 42 -3.84 2.20 -9.43
CA VAL A 42 -2.77 1.46 -8.75
C VAL A 42 -3.13 1.16 -7.29
N LEU A 43 -3.58 2.18 -6.54
CA LEU A 43 -3.97 2.01 -5.14
C LEU A 43 -5.16 1.05 -4.99
N THR A 44 -6.11 1.07 -5.92
CA THR A 44 -7.26 0.14 -5.92
C THR A 44 -6.82 -1.31 -6.17
N ALA A 45 -5.89 -1.54 -7.10
CA ALA A 45 -5.34 -2.87 -7.36
C ALA A 45 -4.62 -3.43 -6.12
N LEU A 46 -3.82 -2.59 -5.44
CA LEU A 46 -3.15 -2.96 -4.21
C LEU A 46 -4.15 -3.20 -3.06
N SER A 47 -5.14 -2.34 -2.88
CA SER A 47 -6.18 -2.49 -1.84
C SER A 47 -7.13 -3.67 -2.10
N THR A 48 -7.21 -4.17 -3.33
CA THR A 48 -7.89 -5.44 -3.65
C THR A 48 -7.07 -6.63 -3.12
N SER A 49 -5.75 -6.49 -3.10
CA SER A 49 -4.81 -7.56 -2.78
C SER A 49 -4.43 -7.61 -1.32
N PHE A 50 -4.36 -6.46 -0.65
CA PHE A 50 -3.77 -6.31 0.67
C PHE A 50 -4.59 -5.35 1.55
N PRO A 51 -4.66 -5.58 2.87
CA PRO A 51 -5.11 -4.56 3.81
C PRO A 51 -4.24 -3.30 3.69
N SER A 52 -4.87 -2.14 3.78
CA SER A 52 -4.21 -0.82 3.73
C SER A 52 -4.60 0.01 4.94
N ASP A 53 -3.69 0.85 5.42
CA ASP A 53 -3.98 1.86 6.45
C ASP A 53 -4.88 2.99 5.91
N ARG A 54 -4.90 3.16 4.57
CA ARG A 54 -5.82 4.10 3.90
C ARG A 54 -7.11 3.42 3.46
N SER A 55 -8.22 4.10 3.69
CA SER A 55 -9.48 3.79 3.03
C SER A 55 -9.40 4.13 1.53
N ALA A 56 -10.09 3.36 0.69
CA ALA A 56 -10.10 3.57 -0.77
C ALA A 56 -10.66 4.95 -1.22
N ASP A 57 -11.31 5.67 -0.32
CA ASP A 57 -11.87 7.01 -0.53
C ASP A 57 -10.94 8.13 -0.02
N ASP A 58 -9.82 7.80 0.63
CA ASP A 58 -8.83 8.76 1.14
C ASP A 58 -7.92 9.25 0.00
N LEU A 59 -8.51 10.00 -0.93
CA LEU A 59 -7.80 10.67 -2.01
C LEU A 59 -7.62 12.15 -1.65
N PRO A 60 -6.42 12.73 -1.87
CA PRO A 60 -6.25 14.17 -1.74
C PRO A 60 -7.24 14.93 -2.64
N ASP A 61 -7.79 16.02 -2.10
CA ASP A 61 -8.72 16.92 -2.79
C ASP A 61 -8.08 17.51 -4.05
N ASP A 62 -8.93 17.72 -5.07
CA ASP A 62 -8.51 18.21 -6.40
C ASP A 62 -8.11 19.71 -6.38
N ASP A 63 -8.44 20.42 -5.29
CA ASP A 63 -8.29 21.87 -5.16
C ASP A 63 -6.82 22.37 -5.12
N GLU A 64 -5.84 21.47 -5.11
CA GLU A 64 -4.41 21.81 -5.11
C GLU A 64 -3.83 22.02 -6.52
N THR A 65 -4.46 22.91 -7.30
CA THR A 65 -4.01 23.21 -8.67
C THR A 65 -2.57 23.77 -8.65
N GLY A 66 -1.60 22.95 -9.09
CA GLY A 66 -0.21 23.37 -9.31
C GLY A 66 0.85 22.73 -8.41
N ARG A 67 0.49 21.88 -7.44
CA ARG A 67 1.46 21.03 -6.72
C ARG A 67 1.52 19.63 -7.35
N PRO A 68 2.71 19.00 -7.43
CA PRO A 68 2.78 17.57 -7.72
C PRO A 68 1.95 16.83 -6.67
N THR A 69 0.90 16.14 -7.09
CA THR A 69 0.12 15.31 -6.18
C THR A 69 0.95 14.08 -5.85
N ILE A 70 1.13 13.83 -4.55
CA ILE A 70 1.84 12.67 -4.03
C ILE A 70 0.82 11.83 -3.28
N TRP A 71 0.72 10.55 -3.62
CA TRP A 71 -0.13 9.60 -2.92
C TRP A 71 0.72 8.58 -2.20
N THR A 72 0.42 8.39 -0.91
CA THR A 72 1.12 7.43 -0.06
C THR A 72 0.15 6.48 0.60
N ALA A 73 0.44 5.19 0.64
CA ALA A 73 -0.32 4.21 1.41
C ALA A 73 0.60 3.10 1.92
N THR A 74 0.26 2.50 3.06
CA THR A 74 0.99 1.35 3.60
C THR A 74 0.12 0.11 3.49
N TYR A 75 0.69 -0.95 2.93
CA TYR A 75 0.01 -2.23 2.72
C TYR A 75 0.63 -3.33 3.58
N ASP A 76 -0.23 -4.11 4.23
CA ASP A 76 0.17 -5.34 4.91
C ASP A 76 0.18 -6.51 3.92
N VAL A 77 1.36 -6.98 3.54
CA VAL A 77 1.51 -8.08 2.58
C VAL A 77 1.69 -9.45 3.25
N SER A 78 1.38 -9.58 4.54
CA SER A 78 1.45 -10.86 5.26
C SER A 78 0.41 -11.85 4.71
N GLN A 79 -0.74 -11.34 4.27
CA GLN A 79 -1.84 -12.09 3.68
C GLN A 79 -2.28 -11.47 2.36
N THR A 80 -2.70 -12.29 1.40
CA THR A 80 -3.34 -11.84 0.15
C THR A 80 -4.85 -12.03 0.27
N LEU A 81 -5.61 -10.96 0.10
CA LEU A 81 -7.07 -10.94 0.17
C LEU A 81 -7.71 -11.48 -1.12
N ALA A 82 -7.26 -10.99 -2.27
CA ALA A 82 -7.68 -11.40 -3.61
C ALA A 82 -6.58 -11.07 -4.63
N LEU A 83 -6.73 -11.55 -5.87
CA LEU A 83 -5.89 -11.12 -6.99
C LEU A 83 -6.57 -9.95 -7.72
N PRO A 84 -5.85 -8.87 -8.02
CA PRO A 84 -6.42 -7.76 -8.78
C PRO A 84 -6.55 -8.19 -10.25
N GLY A 85 -7.65 -7.78 -10.89
CA GLY A 85 -7.79 -7.94 -12.34
C GLY A 85 -6.95 -6.91 -13.11
N PRO A 86 -6.82 -7.08 -14.43
CA PRO A 86 -6.12 -6.12 -15.29
C PRO A 86 -6.73 -4.72 -15.17
N ALA A 87 -5.88 -3.73 -14.98
CA ALA A 87 -6.27 -2.32 -14.87
C ALA A 87 -5.68 -1.49 -16.01
N ARG A 88 -6.25 -0.31 -16.24
CA ARG A 88 -5.84 0.61 -17.30
C ARG A 88 -5.21 1.85 -16.69
N LEU A 89 -4.04 2.21 -17.20
CA LEU A 89 -3.36 3.48 -16.97
C LEU A 89 -3.44 4.34 -18.23
N SER A 90 -3.60 5.65 -18.04
CA SER A 90 -3.55 6.63 -19.12
C SER A 90 -2.13 6.86 -19.61
N GLU A 91 -1.17 6.85 -18.68
CA GLU A 91 0.28 6.95 -18.93
C GLU A 91 1.07 6.03 -17.96
N PRO A 92 2.34 5.71 -18.25
CA PRO A 92 3.16 4.92 -17.34
C PRO A 92 3.31 5.59 -15.96
N VAL A 93 3.13 4.82 -14.90
CA VAL A 93 3.18 5.31 -13.51
C VAL A 93 4.46 4.85 -12.83
N THR A 94 5.09 5.74 -12.06
CA THR A 94 6.21 5.38 -11.18
C THR A 94 5.68 5.12 -9.77
N VAL A 95 6.10 4.00 -9.19
CA VAL A 95 5.79 3.58 -7.82
C VAL A 95 7.10 3.39 -7.07
N THR A 96 7.23 4.02 -5.91
CA THR A 96 8.29 3.72 -4.96
C THR A 96 7.71 2.83 -3.86
N ALA A 97 8.28 1.63 -3.68
CA ALA A 97 7.88 0.66 -2.67
C ALA A 97 9.03 0.44 -1.69
N GLN A 98 8.78 0.67 -0.39
CA GLN A 98 9.76 0.54 0.67
C GLN A 98 9.28 -0.44 1.75
N GLY A 99 10.12 -1.40 2.12
CA GLY A 99 9.83 -2.36 3.19
C GLY A 99 10.84 -3.50 3.21
N GLY A 100 10.52 -4.59 3.91
CA GLY A 100 11.36 -5.79 3.89
C GLY A 100 11.50 -6.39 2.48
N TYR A 101 12.67 -6.95 2.14
CA TYR A 101 12.94 -7.53 0.81
C TYR A 101 11.81 -8.42 0.27
N ARG A 102 11.34 -9.36 1.11
CA ARG A 102 10.26 -10.29 0.74
C ARG A 102 8.90 -9.60 0.63
N ALA A 103 8.68 -8.57 1.44
CA ALA A 103 7.43 -7.83 1.43
C ALA A 103 7.32 -7.02 0.13
N VAL A 104 8.40 -6.33 -0.27
CA VAL A 104 8.44 -5.57 -1.52
C VAL A 104 8.35 -6.49 -2.74
N ASP A 105 8.98 -7.67 -2.73
CA ASP A 105 8.84 -8.63 -3.83
C ASP A 105 7.39 -9.13 -3.97
N ARG A 106 6.73 -9.47 -2.86
CA ARG A 106 5.30 -9.83 -2.86
C ARG A 106 4.40 -8.73 -3.41
N LEU A 107 4.63 -7.48 -3.00
CA LEU A 107 3.87 -6.35 -3.51
C LEU A 107 4.07 -6.20 -5.03
N ARG A 108 5.29 -6.38 -5.51
CA ARG A 108 5.63 -6.34 -6.93
C ARG A 108 4.96 -7.47 -7.72
N GLU A 109 4.92 -8.68 -7.18
CA GLU A 109 4.21 -9.82 -7.79
C GLU A 109 2.71 -9.55 -7.90
N SER A 110 2.08 -9.00 -6.87
CA SER A 110 0.65 -8.63 -6.92
C SER A 110 0.36 -7.53 -7.93
N LEU A 111 1.23 -6.53 -8.08
CA LEU A 111 1.10 -5.52 -9.13
C LEU A 111 1.18 -6.13 -10.54
N ALA A 112 1.95 -7.21 -10.71
CA ALA A 112 2.10 -7.89 -11.99
C ALA A 112 0.84 -8.64 -12.45
N GLU A 113 -0.14 -8.84 -11.58
CA GLU A 113 -1.45 -9.38 -11.96
C GLU A 113 -2.32 -8.32 -12.68
N ALA A 114 -2.09 -7.04 -12.43
CA ALA A 114 -2.87 -5.94 -12.98
C ALA A 114 -2.14 -5.11 -14.05
N PHE A 115 -0.80 -5.07 -14.01
CA PHE A 115 0.04 -4.18 -14.81
C PHE A 115 1.27 -4.90 -15.38
N ALA A 116 1.87 -4.31 -16.41
CA ALA A 116 3.23 -4.66 -16.82
C ALA A 116 4.22 -3.94 -15.90
N VAL A 117 4.94 -4.70 -15.05
CA VAL A 117 5.82 -4.14 -14.02
C VAL A 117 7.29 -4.23 -14.43
N ARG A 118 8.02 -3.12 -14.34
CA ARG A 118 9.48 -3.06 -14.54
C ARG A 118 10.15 -2.43 -13.32
N VAL A 119 11.23 -3.05 -12.83
CA VAL A 119 12.09 -2.42 -11.82
C VAL A 119 13.03 -1.45 -12.52
N VAL A 120 13.02 -0.18 -12.11
CA VAL A 120 13.85 0.89 -12.70
C VAL A 120 14.92 1.41 -11.74
N GLY A 121 14.83 1.08 -10.46
CA GLY A 121 15.85 1.38 -9.46
C GLY A 121 15.65 0.56 -8.18
N THR A 122 16.72 0.31 -7.45
CA THR A 122 16.68 -0.30 -6.11
C THR A 122 17.73 0.34 -5.20
N ALA A 123 17.38 0.50 -3.93
CA ALA A 123 18.31 0.82 -2.84
C ALA A 123 18.07 -0.19 -1.71
N ALA A 124 19.12 -0.78 -1.16
CA ALA A 124 19.01 -1.95 -0.28
C ALA A 124 19.87 -1.76 0.97
N GLY A 125 19.30 -2.08 2.14
CA GLY A 125 19.95 -2.14 3.45
C GLY A 125 20.05 -3.59 3.96
N ASP A 126 20.33 -3.78 5.25
CA ASP A 126 20.51 -5.14 5.80
C ASP A 126 19.20 -5.97 5.79
N GLN A 127 18.07 -5.32 6.03
CA GLN A 127 16.74 -5.97 6.13
C GLN A 127 15.65 -5.32 5.27
N GLU A 128 15.91 -4.11 4.78
CA GLU A 128 14.94 -3.30 4.03
C GLU A 128 15.45 -3.01 2.61
N GLN A 129 14.50 -2.83 1.70
CA GLN A 129 14.76 -2.30 0.36
C GLN A 129 13.75 -1.22 0.01
N GLU A 130 14.20 -0.29 -0.80
CA GLU A 130 13.38 0.57 -1.63
C GLU A 130 13.50 0.07 -3.08
N ALA A 131 12.36 -0.10 -3.75
CA ALA A 131 12.29 -0.41 -5.17
C ALA A 131 11.49 0.67 -5.89
N GLN A 132 12.07 1.24 -6.93
CA GLN A 132 11.36 2.09 -7.87
C GLN A 132 10.88 1.22 -9.03
N LEU A 133 9.57 1.17 -9.20
CA LEU A 133 8.85 0.39 -10.19
C LEU A 133 8.23 1.33 -11.22
N ARG A 134 8.26 0.92 -12.49
CA ARG A 134 7.48 1.53 -13.56
C ARG A 134 6.38 0.57 -13.99
N LEU A 135 5.14 1.06 -13.93
CA LEU A 135 3.94 0.35 -14.32
C LEU A 135 3.50 0.82 -15.71
N ASP A 136 3.14 -0.12 -16.56
CA ASP A 136 2.55 0.08 -17.88
C ASP A 136 1.28 -0.77 -18.00
N ASN A 137 0.47 -0.49 -19.03
CA ASN A 137 -0.61 -1.41 -19.38
C ASN A 137 -0.04 -2.77 -19.82
N GLN A 138 -0.73 -3.87 -19.48
CA GLN A 138 -0.38 -5.22 -19.94
C GLN A 138 -0.66 -5.43 -21.43
#